data_AF-A0A0N1C7S6-F1
#
_entry.id   AF-A0A0N1C7S6-F1
#
_cell.length_a   1.000
_cell.length_b   1.000
_cell.length_c   1.000
_cell.angle_alpha   90.00
_cell.angle_beta   90.00
_cell.angle_gamma   90.00
#
_symmetry.space_group_name_H-M   'P 1'
#
loop_
_entity.id
_entity.type
_entity.pdbx_description
1 polymer ?
#
loop_
_entity_poly.entity_id
_entity_poly.type
_entity_poly.pdbx_seq_one_letter_code
_entity_poly.pdbx_strand_id
1 'polypeptide(L)'
;MDRSGLVSIDCYAWWMKRTSSQRTAMPQSLFVKAVLPFAAPILLTFALVLLVGNHWPRDIAPGSGLKLAGLIATAATAFVAWRYSAAQLDEPKACKFAALLCAVTALLGWPVWSVGVLPSVNGAIVRGQSTVHMTLERTEVTHASKSRKLYYWAWLKPDQSDAVIGSGRYFISEDVYNRLEKTSPATVKVTVGQGLLGARIVLGYDQR
;
A
#
# COMPACT_ATOMS: atom_id res chain seq x y z
N MET A 1 -80.84 -28.12 26.93
CA MET A 1 -79.54 -27.99 27.61
C MET A 1 -78.48 -28.63 26.73
N ASP A 2 -77.31 -27.99 26.72
CA ASP A 2 -76.05 -28.39 26.09
C ASP A 2 -75.78 -27.94 24.64
N ARG A 3 -75.03 -26.85 24.53
CA ARG A 3 -74.22 -26.43 23.38
C ARG A 3 -72.89 -25.93 23.92
N SER A 4 -71.94 -26.85 24.06
CA SER A 4 -70.61 -26.54 24.58
C SER A 4 -69.58 -27.31 23.74
N GLY A 5 -68.98 -26.68 22.72
CA GLY A 5 -67.90 -27.32 21.97
C GLY A 5 -67.68 -26.80 20.56
N LEU A 6 -67.35 -25.51 20.41
CA LEU A 6 -66.69 -25.01 19.20
C LEU A 6 -65.38 -24.34 19.62
N VAL A 7 -64.33 -25.16 19.62
CA VAL A 7 -62.94 -24.74 19.74
C VAL A 7 -62.63 -23.86 18.52
N SER A 8 -62.28 -22.60 18.79
CA SER A 8 -61.91 -21.60 17.81
C SER A 8 -60.63 -22.01 17.07
N ILE A 9 -60.77 -22.37 15.79
CA ILE A 9 -59.68 -22.75 14.88
C ILE A 9 -58.95 -21.50 14.33
N ASP A 10 -59.41 -20.28 14.63
CA ASP A 10 -58.88 -19.05 14.03
C ASP A 10 -57.57 -18.56 14.64
N CYS A 11 -57.11 -19.14 15.76
CA CYS A 11 -55.88 -18.67 16.42
C CYS A 11 -54.57 -19.11 15.72
N TYR A 12 -54.62 -20.15 14.88
CA TYR A 12 -53.42 -20.65 14.18
C TYR A 12 -53.12 -19.94 12.85
N ALA A 13 -54.08 -19.21 12.27
CA ALA A 13 -53.87 -18.48 11.02
C ALA A 13 -53.06 -17.17 11.20
N TRP A 14 -53.02 -16.62 12.42
CA TRP A 14 -52.35 -15.34 12.68
C TRP A 14 -50.82 -15.47 12.84
N TRP A 15 -50.32 -16.63 13.30
CA TRP A 15 -48.88 -16.84 13.55
C TRP A 15 -48.08 -17.25 12.30
N MET A 16 -48.75 -17.46 11.16
CA MET A 16 -48.10 -17.83 9.89
C MET A 16 -48.00 -16.69 8.87
N LYS A 17 -48.19 -15.42 9.27
CA LYS A 17 -47.58 -14.30 8.54
C LYS A 17 -46.10 -14.22 8.90
N ARG A 18 -45.33 -15.25 8.53
CA ARG A 18 -43.91 -15.06 8.23
C ARG A 18 -43.89 -14.07 7.09
N THR A 19 -43.58 -12.82 7.42
CA THR A 19 -43.15 -11.83 6.47
C THR A 19 -42.12 -12.50 5.59
N SER A 20 -42.49 -12.81 4.35
CA SER A 20 -41.52 -13.13 3.33
C SER A 20 -40.72 -11.86 3.17
N SER A 21 -39.64 -11.74 3.95
CA SER A 21 -38.60 -10.76 3.74
C SER A 21 -38.17 -10.99 2.29
N GLN A 22 -38.70 -10.19 1.38
CA GLN A 22 -38.16 -10.10 0.03
C GLN A 22 -36.66 -9.90 0.25
N ARG A 23 -35.87 -10.89 -0.17
CA ARG A 23 -34.42 -10.74 -0.17
C ARG A 23 -34.15 -9.58 -1.12
N THR A 24 -33.92 -8.39 -0.57
CA THR A 24 -33.53 -7.23 -1.35
C THR A 24 -32.26 -7.65 -2.09
N ALA A 25 -32.36 -7.83 -3.41
CA ALA A 25 -31.22 -8.23 -4.20
C ALA A 25 -30.13 -7.18 -4.00
N MET A 26 -28.94 -7.59 -3.55
CA MET A 26 -27.85 -6.64 -3.34
C MET A 26 -27.55 -5.92 -4.66
N PRO A 27 -27.45 -4.58 -4.65
CA PRO A 27 -27.16 -3.84 -5.86
C PRO A 27 -25.79 -4.25 -6.40
N GLN A 28 -25.72 -4.60 -7.69
CA GLN A 28 -24.46 -5.03 -8.33
C GLN A 28 -23.34 -3.98 -8.20
N SER A 29 -23.71 -2.70 -8.10
CA SER A 29 -22.78 -1.60 -7.86
C SER A 29 -21.97 -1.73 -6.57
N LEU A 30 -22.48 -2.47 -5.57
CA LEU A 30 -21.79 -2.67 -4.29
C LEU A 30 -20.45 -3.38 -4.47
N PHE A 31 -20.42 -4.43 -5.30
CA PHE A 31 -19.18 -5.17 -5.56
C PHE A 31 -18.14 -4.31 -6.27
N VAL A 32 -18.57 -3.56 -7.29
CA VAL A 32 -17.68 -2.64 -8.02
C VAL A 32 -17.09 -1.59 -7.07
N LYS A 33 -17.93 -0.98 -6.23
CA LYS A 33 -17.49 0.02 -5.25
C LYS A 33 -16.57 -0.57 -4.19
N ALA A 34 -16.83 -1.79 -3.74
CA ALA A 34 -16.02 -2.46 -2.75
C ALA A 34 -14.65 -2.89 -3.28
N VAL A 35 -14.47 -3.03 -4.61
CA VAL A 35 -13.18 -3.29 -5.25
C VAL A 35 -12.34 -2.01 -5.42
N LEU A 36 -12.94 -0.82 -5.36
CA LEU A 36 -12.24 0.46 -5.57
C LEU A 36 -11.01 0.64 -4.67
N PRO A 37 -11.00 0.32 -3.36
CA PRO A 37 -9.80 0.47 -2.52
C PRO A 37 -8.59 -0.32 -3.00
N PHE A 38 -8.82 -1.43 -3.72
CA PHE A 38 -7.77 -2.23 -4.35
C PHE A 38 -7.37 -1.67 -5.72
N ALA A 39 -8.36 -1.35 -6.56
CA ALA A 39 -8.11 -0.93 -7.94
C ALA A 39 -7.51 0.49 -8.04
N ALA A 40 -7.96 1.41 -7.19
CA ALA A 40 -7.53 2.81 -7.21
C ALA A 40 -6.01 2.99 -7.08
N PRO A 41 -5.30 2.41 -6.09
CA PRO A 41 -3.84 2.57 -6.00
C PRO A 41 -3.09 1.98 -7.19
N ILE A 42 -3.62 0.92 -7.82
CA ILE A 42 -3.03 0.33 -9.04
C ILE A 42 -3.12 1.33 -10.19
N LEU A 43 -4.32 1.84 -10.46
CA LEU A 43 -4.54 2.85 -11.51
C LEU A 43 -3.71 4.11 -11.27
N LEU A 44 -3.64 4.56 -10.02
CA LEU A 44 -2.83 5.73 -9.65
C LEU A 44 -1.32 5.47 -9.84
N THR A 45 -0.85 4.27 -9.51
CA THR A 45 0.55 3.88 -9.77
C THR A 45 0.85 3.90 -11.27
N PHE A 46 -0.04 3.36 -12.11
CA PHE A 46 0.12 3.44 -13.56
C PHE A 46 0.11 4.89 -14.07
N ALA A 47 -0.82 5.71 -13.59
CA ALA A 47 -0.87 7.12 -13.97
C ALA A 47 0.43 7.85 -13.60
N LEU A 48 0.97 7.62 -12.40
CA LEU A 48 2.25 8.19 -11.98
C LEU A 48 3.41 7.70 -12.84
N VAL A 49 3.46 6.40 -13.17
CA VAL A 49 4.49 5.85 -14.07
C VAL A 49 4.40 6.47 -15.46
N LEU A 50 3.21 6.65 -16.02
CA LEU A 50 3.02 7.18 -17.38
C LEU A 50 3.23 8.70 -17.45
N LEU A 51 2.75 9.46 -16.47
CA LEU A 51 2.80 10.92 -16.48
C LEU A 51 4.12 11.48 -15.94
N VAL A 52 4.68 10.84 -14.91
CA VAL A 52 5.91 11.31 -14.25
C VAL A 52 7.12 10.50 -14.68
N GLY A 53 6.97 9.20 -14.97
CA GLY A 53 8.11 8.33 -15.28
C GLY A 53 9.16 8.36 -14.18
N ASN A 54 10.43 8.45 -14.55
CA ASN A 54 11.57 8.40 -13.62
C ASN A 54 12.02 9.78 -13.11
N HIS A 55 11.25 10.85 -13.34
CA HIS A 55 11.62 12.20 -12.93
C HIS A 55 11.60 12.41 -11.40
N TRP A 56 10.80 11.63 -10.66
CA TRP A 56 10.77 11.67 -9.20
C TRP A 56 11.57 10.51 -8.62
N PRO A 57 12.54 10.75 -7.73
CA PRO A 57 13.35 9.69 -7.13
C PRO A 57 12.49 8.85 -6.17
N ARG A 58 12.52 7.52 -6.35
CA ARG A 58 11.68 6.56 -5.60
C ARG A 58 12.48 5.64 -4.68
N ASP A 59 13.79 5.75 -4.70
CA ASP A 59 14.70 4.88 -3.95
C ASP A 59 14.73 5.30 -2.47
N ILE A 60 13.86 4.69 -1.69
CA ILE A 60 13.76 4.93 -0.24
C ILE A 60 14.91 4.22 0.46
N ALA A 61 15.62 4.94 1.33
CA ALA A 61 16.69 4.37 2.13
C ALA A 61 16.15 3.30 3.10
N PRO A 62 16.90 2.19 3.33
CA PRO A 62 16.63 1.25 4.40
C PRO A 62 16.36 1.95 5.74
N GLY A 63 15.32 1.50 6.43
CA GLY A 63 14.85 2.09 7.69
C GLY A 63 13.88 3.28 7.54
N SER A 64 13.77 3.90 6.36
CA SER A 64 12.87 5.04 6.10
C SER A 64 11.53 4.63 5.46
N GLY A 65 10.99 3.47 5.84
CA GLY A 65 9.85 2.86 5.14
C GLY A 65 8.53 3.65 5.26
N LEU A 66 7.79 3.75 4.17
CA LEU A 66 6.45 4.36 4.11
C LEU A 66 5.31 3.40 4.49
N LYS A 67 5.61 2.34 5.24
CA LYS A 67 4.64 1.27 5.57
C LYS A 67 3.45 1.79 6.37
N LEU A 68 3.70 2.63 7.37
CA LEU A 68 2.66 3.23 8.21
C LEU A 68 1.80 4.20 7.40
N ALA A 69 2.42 5.08 6.61
CA ALA A 69 1.71 5.97 5.70
C ALA A 69 0.84 5.17 4.70
N GLY A 70 1.35 4.04 4.20
CA GLY A 70 0.61 3.11 3.34
C GLY A 70 -0.59 2.50 4.04
N LEU A 71 -0.45 2.12 5.31
CA LEU A 71 -1.55 1.59 6.11
C LEU A 71 -2.63 2.66 6.39
N ILE A 72 -2.21 3.89 6.67
CA ILE A 72 -3.14 5.03 6.85
C ILE A 72 -3.90 5.31 5.54
N ALA A 73 -3.21 5.37 4.40
CA ALA A 73 -3.85 5.54 3.10
C ALA A 73 -4.82 4.40 2.78
N THR A 74 -4.46 3.17 3.15
CA THR A 74 -5.32 1.99 3.03
C THR A 74 -6.59 2.13 3.87
N ALA A 75 -6.46 2.49 5.15
CA ALA A 75 -7.60 2.70 6.04
C ALA A 75 -8.52 3.84 5.54
N ALA A 76 -7.92 4.95 5.07
CA ALA A 76 -8.65 6.09 4.53
C ALA A 76 -9.45 5.70 3.27
N THR A 77 -8.83 4.99 2.33
CA THR A 77 -9.51 4.54 1.10
C THR A 77 -10.60 3.51 1.40
N ALA A 78 -10.38 2.58 2.34
CA ALA A 78 -11.40 1.65 2.82
C ALA A 78 -12.61 2.40 3.39
N PHE A 79 -12.36 3.39 4.24
CA PHE A 79 -13.41 4.18 4.88
C PHE A 79 -14.23 4.98 3.86
N VAL A 80 -13.57 5.65 2.91
CA VAL A 80 -14.25 6.42 1.85
C VAL A 80 -15.11 5.50 0.98
N ALA A 81 -14.56 4.36 0.53
CA ALA A 81 -15.32 3.41 -0.29
C ALA A 81 -16.49 2.79 0.46
N TRP A 82 -16.30 2.47 1.74
CA TRP A 82 -17.37 1.99 2.60
C TRP A 82 -18.47 3.05 2.75
N ARG A 83 -18.13 4.30 3.09
CA ARG A 83 -19.12 5.39 3.24
C ARG A 83 -19.90 5.63 1.96
N TYR A 84 -19.23 5.58 0.81
CA TYR A 84 -19.85 5.73 -0.50
C TYR A 84 -20.75 4.54 -0.89
N SER A 85 -20.45 3.34 -0.40
CA SER A 85 -21.26 2.13 -0.64
C SER A 85 -22.45 2.05 0.33
N ALA A 86 -22.21 2.32 1.60
CA ALA A 86 -23.19 2.25 2.68
C ALA A 86 -24.29 3.29 2.56
N ALA A 87 -24.05 4.42 1.89
CA ALA A 87 -25.06 5.44 1.61
C ALA A 87 -26.26 4.92 0.80
N GLN A 88 -26.16 3.73 0.19
CA GLN A 88 -27.20 3.11 -0.63
C GLN A 88 -27.81 1.86 0.03
N LEU A 89 -27.47 1.58 1.30
CA LEU A 89 -27.87 0.37 2.00
C LEU A 89 -28.71 0.73 3.23
N ASP A 90 -29.96 0.30 3.24
CA ASP A 90 -30.87 0.47 4.38
C ASP A 90 -30.66 -0.61 5.46
N GLU A 91 -30.16 -1.78 5.06
CA GLU A 91 -29.98 -2.91 5.96
C GLU A 91 -28.64 -2.84 6.73
N PRO A 92 -28.65 -2.89 8.08
CA PRO A 92 -27.42 -2.78 8.88
C PRO A 92 -26.47 -3.97 8.66
N LYS A 93 -27.00 -5.15 8.33
CA LYS A 93 -26.18 -6.33 8.00
C LYS A 93 -25.43 -6.14 6.68
N ALA A 94 -26.09 -5.58 5.66
CA ALA A 94 -25.47 -5.26 4.38
C ALA A 94 -24.39 -4.19 4.53
N CYS A 95 -24.62 -3.16 5.37
CA CYS A 95 -23.61 -2.15 5.67
C CYS A 95 -22.37 -2.74 6.35
N LYS A 96 -22.54 -3.67 7.31
CA LYS A 96 -21.41 -4.38 7.95
C LYS A 96 -20.64 -5.24 6.95
N PHE A 97 -21.36 -5.97 6.08
CA PHE A 97 -20.74 -6.77 5.03
C PHE A 97 -19.93 -5.90 4.05
N ALA A 98 -20.49 -4.77 3.62
CA ALA A 98 -19.78 -3.82 2.76
C ALA A 98 -18.52 -3.25 3.42
N ALA A 99 -18.59 -2.92 4.72
CA ALA A 99 -17.43 -2.46 5.49
C ALA A 99 -16.31 -3.51 5.50
N LEU A 100 -16.66 -4.77 5.80
CA LEU A 100 -15.71 -5.88 5.82
C LEU A 100 -15.08 -6.10 4.44
N LEU A 101 -15.90 -6.09 3.38
CA LEU A 101 -15.41 -6.26 2.02
C LEU A 101 -14.46 -5.14 1.62
N CYS A 102 -14.81 -3.87 1.90
CA CYS A 102 -13.92 -2.72 1.65
C CYS A 102 -12.62 -2.79 2.45
N ALA A 103 -12.67 -3.27 3.70
CA ALA A 103 -11.47 -3.44 4.52
C ALA A 103 -10.53 -4.51 3.94
N VAL A 104 -11.08 -5.67 3.53
CA VAL A 104 -10.30 -6.75 2.92
C VAL A 104 -9.68 -6.28 1.60
N THR A 105 -10.46 -5.67 0.70
CA THR A 105 -9.93 -5.19 -0.58
C THR A 105 -8.90 -4.08 -0.41
N ALA A 106 -9.10 -3.17 0.55
CA ALA A 106 -8.11 -2.15 0.85
C ALA A 106 -6.80 -2.76 1.35
N LEU A 107 -6.86 -3.75 2.24
CA LEU A 107 -5.66 -4.46 2.72
C LEU A 107 -4.89 -5.12 1.58
N LEU A 108 -5.57 -5.65 0.55
CA LEU A 108 -4.91 -6.14 -0.66
C LEU A 108 -4.21 -5.02 -1.46
N GLY A 109 -4.70 -3.77 -1.37
CA GLY A 109 -4.09 -2.59 -1.97
C GLY A 109 -2.94 -1.97 -1.18
N TRP A 110 -2.73 -2.36 0.09
CA TRP A 110 -1.70 -1.79 0.95
C TRP A 110 -0.26 -1.90 0.39
N PRO A 111 0.16 -3.04 -0.20
CA PRO A 111 1.47 -3.12 -0.84
C PRO A 111 1.63 -2.08 -1.95
N VAL A 112 0.60 -1.88 -2.77
CA VAL A 112 0.62 -0.93 -3.91
C VAL A 112 0.75 0.52 -3.43
N TRP A 113 0.05 0.89 -2.34
CA TRP A 113 0.26 2.19 -1.69
C TRP A 113 1.72 2.36 -1.23
N SER A 114 2.24 1.35 -0.52
CA SER A 114 3.55 1.45 0.15
C SER A 114 4.73 1.43 -0.80
N VAL A 115 4.63 0.72 -1.94
CA VAL A 115 5.76 0.53 -2.88
C VAL A 115 5.57 1.25 -4.22
N GLY A 116 4.37 1.73 -4.54
CA GLY A 116 4.07 2.39 -5.81
C GLY A 116 3.75 3.88 -5.64
N VAL A 117 2.58 4.16 -5.06
CA VAL A 117 2.07 5.54 -4.98
C VAL A 117 2.89 6.40 -4.03
N LEU A 118 3.08 5.95 -2.78
CA LEU A 118 3.70 6.79 -1.75
C LEU A 118 5.19 7.08 -2.02
N PRO A 119 6.02 6.14 -2.51
CA PRO A 119 7.39 6.47 -2.90
C PRO A 119 7.44 7.56 -3.98
N SER A 120 6.52 7.52 -4.95
CA SER A 120 6.42 8.56 -5.98
C SER A 120 6.05 9.91 -5.38
N VAL A 121 5.01 9.97 -4.55
CA VAL A 121 4.59 11.21 -3.86
C VAL A 121 5.70 11.74 -2.94
N ASN A 122 6.42 10.86 -2.24
CA ASN A 122 7.54 11.23 -1.40
C ASN A 122 8.68 11.86 -2.24
N GLY A 123 8.94 11.33 -3.43
CA GLY A 123 9.94 11.84 -4.36
C GLY A 123 9.58 13.15 -5.06
N ALA A 124 8.31 13.57 -5.02
CA ALA A 124 7.85 14.79 -5.71
C ALA A 124 8.56 16.06 -5.24
N ILE A 125 8.97 16.10 -3.97
CA ILE A 125 9.72 17.20 -3.38
C ILE A 125 10.83 16.60 -2.52
N VAL A 126 12.07 17.02 -2.76
CA VAL A 126 13.24 16.62 -1.97
C VAL A 126 13.81 17.85 -1.26
N ARG A 127 13.95 17.77 0.06
CA ARG A 127 14.47 18.83 0.92
C ARG A 127 15.63 18.33 1.76
N GLY A 128 16.50 19.23 2.22
CA GLY A 128 17.54 18.92 3.20
C GLY A 128 18.44 17.77 2.77
N GLN A 129 19.38 18.05 1.85
CA GLN A 129 20.35 17.06 1.41
C GLN A 129 21.47 16.92 2.44
N SER A 130 21.85 15.69 2.72
CA SER A 130 22.97 15.35 3.59
C SER A 130 23.73 14.16 3.03
N THR A 131 25.04 14.15 3.21
CA THR A 131 25.88 13.03 2.82
C THR A 131 26.27 12.23 4.05
N VAL A 132 26.08 10.92 3.99
CA VAL A 132 26.42 9.97 5.07
C VAL A 132 27.55 9.08 4.58
N HIS A 133 28.59 8.92 5.41
CA HIS A 133 29.66 7.97 5.16
C HIS A 133 29.21 6.57 5.60
N MET A 134 29.34 5.61 4.70
CA MET A 134 28.94 4.23 4.93
C MET A 134 30.03 3.27 4.51
N THR A 135 30.28 2.26 5.31
CA THR A 135 31.14 1.13 4.96
C THR A 135 30.43 0.25 3.94
N LEU A 136 31.15 -0.10 2.86
CA LEU A 136 30.69 -1.08 1.86
C LEU A 136 31.03 -2.49 2.33
N GLU A 137 30.01 -3.30 2.62
CA GLU A 137 30.21 -4.69 3.04
C GLU A 137 30.38 -5.63 1.86
N ARG A 138 29.52 -5.47 0.84
CA ARG A 138 29.57 -6.22 -0.42
C ARG A 138 28.66 -5.57 -1.46
N THR A 139 28.91 -5.90 -2.71
CA THR A 139 27.96 -5.69 -3.81
C THR A 139 27.25 -7.01 -4.12
N GLU A 140 26.03 -6.95 -4.66
CA GLU A 140 25.22 -8.12 -5.00
C GLU A 140 24.46 -7.86 -6.30
N VAL A 141 24.35 -8.89 -7.14
CA VAL A 141 23.54 -8.84 -8.37
C VAL A 141 22.41 -9.86 -8.24
N THR A 142 21.18 -9.43 -8.54
CA THR A 142 20.02 -10.32 -8.57
C THR A 142 19.29 -10.23 -9.90
N HIS A 143 18.68 -11.33 -10.33
CA HIS A 143 17.87 -11.34 -11.55
C HIS A 143 16.46 -10.82 -11.28
N ALA A 144 15.98 -9.94 -12.15
CA ALA A 144 14.56 -9.60 -12.19
C ALA A 144 13.76 -10.83 -12.64
N SER A 145 12.75 -11.21 -11.87
CA SER A 145 11.91 -12.37 -12.19
C SER A 145 11.29 -12.24 -13.60
N LYS A 146 11.41 -13.29 -14.41
CA LYS A 146 10.91 -13.37 -15.80
C LYS A 146 11.50 -12.30 -16.75
N SER A 147 12.66 -11.73 -16.44
CA SER A 147 13.33 -10.73 -17.29
C SER A 147 14.83 -11.00 -17.36
N ARG A 148 15.46 -10.59 -18.47
CA ARG A 148 16.94 -10.60 -18.60
C ARG A 148 17.61 -9.43 -17.86
N LYS A 149 16.82 -8.54 -17.24
CA LYS A 149 17.35 -7.40 -16.49
C LYS A 149 17.97 -7.85 -15.17
N LEU A 150 19.11 -7.25 -14.85
CA LEU A 150 19.81 -7.41 -13.58
C LEU A 150 19.47 -6.23 -12.66
N TYR A 151 19.37 -6.52 -11.37
CA TYR A 151 19.32 -5.53 -10.30
C TYR A 151 20.63 -5.57 -9.55
N TYR A 152 21.21 -4.39 -9.34
CA TYR A 152 22.48 -4.24 -8.66
C TYR A 152 22.22 -3.63 -7.28
N TRP A 153 22.90 -4.18 -6.28
CA TRP A 153 22.72 -3.82 -4.88
C TRP A 153 24.06 -3.57 -4.21
N ALA A 154 24.08 -2.63 -3.27
CA ALA A 154 25.17 -2.45 -2.31
C ALA A 154 24.65 -2.73 -0.90
N TRP A 155 25.38 -3.54 -0.15
CA TRP A 155 25.17 -3.71 1.30
C TRP A 155 26.02 -2.67 2.01
N LEU A 156 25.34 -1.70 2.64
CA LEU A 156 25.99 -0.58 3.29
C LEU A 156 25.65 -0.57 4.78
N LYS A 157 26.64 -0.20 5.58
CA LYS A 157 26.50 -0.01 7.02
C LYS A 157 26.98 1.39 7.39
N PRO A 158 26.20 2.19 8.16
CA PRO A 158 26.64 3.51 8.56
C PRO A 158 27.84 3.40 9.50
N ASP A 159 28.80 4.31 9.35
CA ASP A 159 30.01 4.35 10.19
C ASP A 159 29.69 4.86 11.61
N GLN A 160 28.59 5.59 11.76
CA GLN A 160 28.12 6.18 13.01
C GLN A 160 26.75 5.63 13.40
N SER A 161 26.52 5.39 14.70
CA SER A 161 25.27 4.79 15.20
C SER A 161 24.06 5.72 15.17
N ASP A 162 24.28 7.03 15.05
CA ASP A 162 23.26 8.09 14.96
C ASP A 162 22.99 8.55 13.51
N ALA A 163 23.50 7.80 12.53
CA ALA A 163 23.29 8.11 11.12
C ALA A 163 21.80 8.21 10.76
N VAL A 164 21.48 9.18 9.90
CA VAL A 164 20.12 9.48 9.44
C VAL A 164 19.48 8.33 8.63
N ILE A 165 20.30 7.40 8.14
CA ILE A 165 19.88 6.23 7.35
C ILE A 165 20.47 4.95 7.95
N GLY A 166 19.70 3.85 7.86
CA GLY A 166 20.06 2.58 8.45
C GLY A 166 21.00 1.73 7.59
N SER A 167 21.53 0.66 8.18
CA SER A 167 22.21 -0.39 7.42
C SER A 167 21.21 -1.16 6.55
N GLY A 168 21.72 -1.78 5.48
CA GLY A 168 20.95 -2.71 4.68
C GLY A 168 21.31 -2.69 3.21
N ARG A 169 20.36 -3.16 2.40
CA ARG A 169 20.52 -3.31 0.96
C ARG A 169 20.01 -2.05 0.23
N TYR A 170 20.91 -1.40 -0.48
CA TYR A 170 20.66 -0.21 -1.27
C TYR A 170 20.64 -0.57 -2.76
N PHE A 171 19.65 -0.07 -3.47
CA PHE A 171 19.59 -0.22 -4.94
C PHE A 171 20.59 0.73 -5.58
N ILE A 172 21.40 0.24 -6.51
CA ILE A 172 22.40 1.04 -7.22
C ILE A 172 22.26 0.84 -8.74
N SER A 173 22.66 1.82 -9.53
CA SER A 173 22.73 1.65 -10.97
C SER A 173 23.88 0.72 -11.36
N GLU A 174 23.79 0.12 -12.55
CA GLU A 174 24.88 -0.69 -13.12
C GLU A 174 26.20 0.07 -13.16
N ASP A 175 26.18 1.35 -13.54
CA ASP A 175 27.38 2.18 -13.55
C ASP A 175 28.00 2.35 -12.16
N VAL A 176 27.17 2.53 -11.13
CA VAL A 176 27.64 2.63 -9.73
C VAL A 176 28.21 1.28 -9.30
N TYR A 177 27.55 0.18 -9.63
CA TYR A 177 28.02 -1.17 -9.33
C TYR A 177 29.38 -1.44 -9.96
N ASN A 178 29.52 -1.24 -11.28
CA ASN A 178 30.76 -1.48 -12.01
C ASN A 178 31.91 -0.62 -11.46
N ARG A 179 31.62 0.62 -11.05
CA ARG A 179 32.61 1.46 -10.35
C ARG A 179 33.00 0.89 -9.00
N LEU A 180 32.04 0.53 -8.15
CA LEU A 180 32.29 -0.03 -6.82
C LEU A 180 33.04 -1.36 -6.89
N GLU A 181 32.73 -2.21 -7.86
CA GLU A 181 33.42 -3.49 -8.06
C GLU A 181 34.87 -3.26 -8.50
N LYS A 182 35.10 -2.33 -9.44
CA LYS A 182 36.45 -2.01 -9.93
C LYS A 182 37.35 -1.39 -8.86
N THR A 183 36.83 -0.47 -8.04
CA THR A 183 37.63 0.23 -7.03
C THR A 183 37.63 -0.47 -5.67
N SER A 184 36.62 -1.31 -5.40
CA SER A 184 36.42 -2.01 -4.13
C SER A 184 36.66 -1.11 -2.90
N PRO A 185 35.99 0.06 -2.80
CA PRO A 185 36.28 1.03 -1.76
C PRO A 185 35.76 0.52 -0.42
N ALA A 186 36.51 0.76 0.66
CA ALA A 186 36.05 0.44 2.01
C ALA A 186 34.85 1.30 2.44
N THR A 187 34.78 2.54 1.95
CA THR A 187 33.77 3.53 2.34
C THR A 187 33.15 4.18 1.10
N VAL A 188 31.83 4.39 1.16
CA VAL A 188 31.01 5.05 0.14
C VAL A 188 30.26 6.20 0.80
N LYS A 189 30.23 7.34 0.13
CA LYS A 189 29.38 8.46 0.52
C LYS A 189 28.01 8.29 -0.12
N VAL A 190 26.97 8.26 0.69
CA VAL A 190 25.58 8.20 0.23
C VAL A 190 24.94 9.56 0.42
N THR A 191 24.53 10.19 -0.67
CA THR A 191 23.78 11.45 -0.61
C THR A 191 22.31 11.14 -0.50
N VAL A 192 21.67 11.67 0.54
CA VAL A 192 20.25 11.46 0.82
C VAL A 192 19.52 12.78 0.99
N GLY A 193 18.23 12.79 0.66
CA GLY A 193 17.33 13.90 0.92
C GLY A 193 16.07 13.45 1.67
N GLN A 194 15.38 14.38 2.31
CA GLN A 194 14.07 14.15 2.89
C GLN A 194 12.98 14.38 1.84
N GLY A 195 12.18 13.35 1.58
CA GLY A 195 11.03 13.47 0.69
C GLY A 195 9.85 14.20 1.33
N LEU A 196 8.81 14.45 0.53
CA LEU A 196 7.59 15.15 0.94
C LEU A 196 6.89 14.51 2.13
N LEU A 197 6.90 13.17 2.20
CA LEU A 197 6.27 12.39 3.26
C LEU A 197 7.25 12.11 4.43
N GLY A 198 8.42 12.76 4.42
CA GLY A 198 9.44 12.64 5.46
C GLY A 198 10.38 11.44 5.33
N ALA A 199 10.10 10.50 4.43
CA ALA A 199 10.98 9.36 4.19
C ALA A 199 12.26 9.80 3.46
N ARG A 200 13.41 9.22 3.84
CA ARG A 200 14.70 9.50 3.21
C ARG A 200 14.82 8.82 1.86
N ILE A 201 15.27 9.59 0.88
CA ILE A 201 15.46 9.17 -0.50
C ILE A 201 16.95 9.21 -0.81
N VAL A 202 17.46 8.16 -1.45
CA VAL A 202 18.83 8.12 -1.93
C VAL A 202 18.91 8.86 -3.26
N LEU A 203 19.83 9.82 -3.33
CA LEU A 203 20.02 10.69 -4.50
C LEU A 203 21.29 10.34 -5.27
N GLY A 204 22.27 9.69 -4.63
CA GLY A 204 23.49 9.28 -5.31
C GLY A 204 24.53 8.66 -4.39
N TYR A 205 25.56 8.10 -5.04
CA TYR A 205 26.70 7.43 -4.42
C TYR A 205 27.98 8.05 -4.95
N ASP A 206 28.88 8.43 -4.04
CA ASP A 206 30.19 8.99 -4.36
C ASP A 206 31.30 8.20 -3.63
N GLN A 207 32.47 8.12 -4.25
CA GLN A 207 33.65 7.44 -3.71
C GLN A 207 34.73 8.50 -3.46
N ARG A 208 35.48 8.36 -2.37
CA ARG A 208 36.71 9.14 -2.16
C ARG A 208 37.88 8.41 -2.78
#